data_AF-A0A1Q3Z1F9-F1
#
_entry.id   AF-A0A1Q3Z1F9-F1
#
_cell.length_a   1.000
_cell.length_b   1.000
_cell.length_c   1.000
_cell.angle_alpha   90.00
_cell.angle_beta   90.00
_cell.angle_gamma   90.00
#
_symmetry.space_group_name_H-M   'P 1'
#
loop_
_entity.id
_entity.type
_entity.pdbx_description
1 polymer ?
#
loop_
_entity_poly.entity_id
_entity_poly.type
_entity_poly.pdbx_seq_one_letter_code
_entity_poly.pdbx_strand_id
1 'polypeptide(L)'
;MTKDEARKQVLKLWRALPPLERQSFAQAEAFALGLAPSIEFETMGNKSRVIVAWLQRDLLDIAAAVEAVRQQAAARQRPAPKAPASKAPTAKVPVPKIPVPKTPAE
;
A
#
# COMPACT_ATOMS: atom_id res chain seq x y z
N MET A 1 -22.79 -11.29 -22.85
CA MET A 1 -22.41 -9.96 -22.28
C MET A 1 -20.94 -9.67 -22.59
N THR A 2 -20.48 -8.43 -22.45
CA THR A 2 -19.06 -8.12 -22.64
C THR A 2 -18.19 -8.66 -21.50
N LYS A 3 -16.88 -8.84 -21.75
CA LYS A 3 -15.93 -9.32 -20.73
C LYS A 3 -15.83 -8.40 -19.51
N ASP A 4 -16.01 -7.09 -19.67
CA ASP A 4 -15.96 -6.13 -18.57
C ASP A 4 -17.25 -6.16 -17.72
N GLU A 5 -18.43 -6.29 -18.34
CA GLU A 5 -19.69 -6.54 -17.62
C GLU A 5 -19.63 -7.84 -16.83
N ALA A 6 -19.15 -8.93 -17.45
CA ALA A 6 -18.96 -10.21 -16.78
C ALA A 6 -18.05 -10.09 -15.57
N ARG A 7 -16.91 -9.37 -15.70
CA ARG A 7 -16.00 -9.08 -14.58
C ARG A 7 -16.71 -8.31 -13.47
N LYS A 8 -17.46 -7.24 -13.80
CA LYS A 8 -18.22 -6.43 -12.83
C LYS A 8 -19.26 -7.28 -12.10
N GLN A 9 -20.00 -8.12 -12.82
CA GLN A 9 -21.02 -9.01 -12.25
C GLN A 9 -20.41 -10.08 -11.34
N VAL A 10 -19.33 -10.75 -11.79
CA VAL A 10 -18.55 -11.70 -10.99
C VAL A 10 -18.05 -11.06 -9.70
N LEU A 11 -17.42 -9.88 -9.76
CA LEU A 11 -16.89 -9.19 -8.57
C LEU A 11 -18.02 -8.72 -7.64
N LYS A 12 -19.18 -8.33 -8.18
CA LYS A 12 -20.37 -8.01 -7.37
C LYS A 12 -20.90 -9.24 -6.63
N LEU A 13 -21.03 -10.38 -7.31
CA LEU A 13 -21.49 -11.64 -6.71
C LEU A 13 -20.50 -12.18 -5.68
N TRP A 14 -19.20 -12.12 -6.00
CA TRP A 14 -18.13 -12.44 -5.04
C TRP A 14 -18.27 -11.57 -3.79
N ARG A 15 -18.23 -10.23 -3.93
CA ARG A 15 -18.27 -9.32 -2.77
C ARG A 15 -19.57 -9.37 -1.95
N ALA A 16 -20.63 -9.98 -2.46
CA ALA A 16 -21.85 -10.29 -1.70
C ALA A 16 -21.71 -11.48 -0.73
N LEU A 17 -20.72 -12.37 -0.93
CA LEU A 17 -20.45 -13.47 -0.01
C LEU A 17 -19.91 -12.98 1.35
N PRO A 18 -20.13 -13.73 2.45
CA PRO A 18 -19.50 -13.51 3.74
C PRO A 18 -17.97 -13.34 3.64
N PRO A 19 -17.32 -12.50 4.47
CA PRO A 19 -15.87 -12.33 4.47
C PRO A 19 -15.08 -13.62 4.78
N LEU A 20 -15.70 -14.58 5.48
CA LEU A 20 -15.10 -15.89 5.78
C LEU A 20 -14.96 -16.78 4.54
N GLU A 21 -15.82 -16.59 3.54
CA GLU A 21 -15.82 -17.34 2.28
C GLU A 21 -14.92 -16.70 1.21
N ARG A 22 -14.23 -15.61 1.55
CA ARG A 22 -13.44 -14.78 0.63
C ARG A 22 -12.03 -14.48 1.15
N GLN A 23 -11.35 -15.49 1.66
CA GLN A 23 -10.01 -15.33 2.25
C GLN A 23 -8.92 -16.07 1.48
N SER A 24 -9.29 -17.10 0.72
CA SER A 24 -8.32 -17.99 0.06
C SER A 24 -8.54 -18.08 -1.45
N PHE A 25 -7.45 -18.37 -2.18
CA PHE A 25 -7.52 -18.67 -3.61
C PHE A 25 -8.31 -19.94 -3.89
N ALA A 26 -8.30 -20.93 -2.99
CA ALA A 26 -9.12 -22.14 -3.11
C ALA A 26 -10.64 -21.85 -3.09
N GLN A 27 -11.10 -20.93 -2.23
CA GLN A 27 -12.50 -20.48 -2.24
C GLN A 27 -12.84 -19.73 -3.54
N ALA A 28 -11.92 -18.90 -4.04
CA ALA A 28 -12.09 -18.23 -5.34
C ALA A 28 -12.18 -19.23 -6.51
N GLU A 29 -11.40 -20.33 -6.48
CA GLU A 29 -11.47 -21.41 -7.47
C GLU A 29 -12.79 -22.19 -7.37
N ALA A 30 -13.23 -22.58 -6.18
CA ALA A 30 -14.51 -23.26 -5.97
C ALA A 30 -15.70 -22.41 -6.43
N PHE A 31 -15.72 -21.11 -6.07
CA PHE A 31 -16.76 -20.17 -6.49
C PHE A 31 -16.74 -19.95 -8.01
N ALA A 32 -15.56 -19.79 -8.61
CA ALA A 32 -15.42 -19.64 -10.05
C ALA A 32 -15.89 -20.86 -10.84
N LEU A 33 -15.66 -22.08 -10.35
CA LEU A 33 -16.15 -23.31 -10.96
C LEU A 33 -17.69 -23.38 -10.94
N GLY A 34 -18.32 -23.06 -9.81
CA GLY A 34 -19.78 -23.01 -9.69
C GLY A 34 -20.43 -21.89 -10.51
N LEU A 35 -19.77 -20.75 -10.65
CA LEU A 35 -20.31 -19.56 -11.33
C LEU A 35 -20.07 -19.55 -12.85
N ALA A 36 -19.03 -20.21 -13.36
CA ALA A 36 -18.69 -20.26 -14.79
C ALA A 36 -19.82 -20.70 -15.75
N PRO A 37 -20.68 -21.70 -15.43
CA PRO A 37 -21.81 -22.04 -16.29
C PRO A 37 -22.90 -20.95 -16.32
N SER A 38 -23.02 -20.14 -15.26
CA SER A 38 -24.06 -19.11 -15.14
C SER A 38 -23.70 -17.74 -15.72
N ILE A 39 -22.42 -17.51 -16.07
CA ILE A 39 -21.96 -16.24 -16.66
C ILE A 39 -21.57 -16.42 -18.14
N GLU A 40 -22.27 -15.68 -19.00
CA GLU A 40 -22.27 -15.78 -20.46
C GLU A 40 -21.44 -14.66 -21.11
N PHE A 41 -20.15 -14.89 -21.31
CA PHE A 41 -19.23 -13.98 -22.00
C PHE A 41 -18.30 -14.71 -22.96
N GLU A 42 -17.93 -14.04 -24.04
CA GLU A 42 -16.99 -14.56 -25.03
C GLU A 42 -15.55 -14.54 -24.51
N THR A 43 -14.85 -15.66 -24.68
CA THR A 43 -13.42 -15.78 -24.43
C THR A 43 -12.85 -16.98 -25.19
N MET A 44 -11.61 -16.87 -25.66
CA MET A 44 -10.88 -17.97 -26.31
C MET A 44 -10.37 -19.04 -25.34
N GLY A 45 -10.54 -18.85 -24.03
CA GLY A 45 -10.02 -19.74 -22.99
C GLY A 45 -11.10 -20.35 -22.10
N ASN A 46 -10.67 -21.09 -21.08
CA ASN A 46 -11.58 -21.63 -20.07
C ASN A 46 -12.18 -20.48 -19.22
N LYS A 47 -13.52 -20.30 -19.29
CA LYS A 47 -14.25 -19.24 -18.55
C LYS A 47 -13.92 -19.25 -17.05
N SER A 48 -13.86 -20.42 -16.41
CA SER A 48 -13.54 -20.55 -14.98
C SER A 48 -12.15 -20.01 -14.67
N ARG A 49 -11.12 -20.33 -15.49
CA ARG A 49 -9.75 -19.79 -15.30
C ARG A 49 -9.71 -18.26 -15.40
N VAL A 50 -10.48 -17.67 -16.31
CA VAL A 50 -10.58 -16.20 -16.44
C VAL A 50 -11.24 -15.57 -15.21
N ILE A 51 -12.32 -16.19 -14.71
CA ILE A 51 -13.01 -15.77 -13.48
C ILE A 51 -12.06 -15.87 -12.27
N VAL A 52 -11.35 -17.00 -12.11
CA VAL A 52 -10.34 -17.19 -11.03
C VAL A 52 -9.31 -16.07 -11.02
N ALA A 53 -8.74 -15.72 -12.18
CA ALA A 53 -7.74 -14.65 -12.27
C ALA A 53 -8.29 -13.28 -11.81
N TRP A 54 -9.56 -12.98 -12.06
CA TRP A 54 -10.20 -11.76 -11.57
C TRP A 54 -10.40 -11.79 -10.04
N LEU A 55 -10.80 -12.92 -9.48
CA LEU A 55 -11.04 -13.08 -8.04
C LEU A 55 -9.74 -13.07 -7.24
N GLN A 56 -8.69 -13.74 -7.72
CA GLN A 56 -7.36 -13.70 -7.11
C GLN A 56 -6.77 -12.29 -7.12
N ARG A 57 -7.00 -11.53 -8.19
CA ARG A 57 -6.61 -10.11 -8.26
C ARG A 57 -7.36 -9.26 -7.22
N ASP A 58 -8.67 -9.44 -7.09
CA ASP A 58 -9.50 -8.75 -6.08
C ASP A 58 -9.02 -9.02 -4.66
N LEU A 59 -8.66 -10.27 -4.33
CA LEU A 59 -8.10 -10.64 -3.03
C LEU A 59 -6.77 -9.96 -2.73
N LEU A 60 -5.87 -9.87 -3.72
CA LEU A 60 -4.59 -9.17 -3.58
C LEU A 60 -4.77 -7.65 -3.41
N ASP A 61 -5.67 -7.05 -4.20
CA ASP A 61 -5.98 -5.62 -4.08
C ASP A 61 -6.65 -5.29 -2.72
N ILE A 62 -7.50 -6.17 -2.18
CA ILE A 62 -8.07 -6.04 -0.82
C ILE A 62 -6.98 -6.16 0.25
N ALA A 63 -6.09 -7.16 0.17
CA ALA A 63 -5.01 -7.34 1.13
C ALA A 63 -4.07 -6.13 1.17
N ALA A 64 -3.71 -5.60 0.00
CA ALA A 64 -2.90 -4.39 -0.13
C ALA A 64 -3.61 -3.15 0.47
N ALA A 65 -4.92 -2.99 0.24
CA ALA A 65 -5.70 -1.90 0.81
C ALA A 65 -5.79 -1.96 2.34
N VAL A 66 -5.96 -3.16 2.92
CA VAL A 66 -5.99 -3.35 4.38
C VAL A 66 -4.64 -2.96 5.01
N GLU A 67 -3.52 -3.38 4.41
CA GLU A 67 -2.20 -3.01 4.92
C GLU A 67 -1.93 -1.51 4.75
N ALA A 68 -2.33 -0.89 3.64
CA ALA A 68 -2.21 0.56 3.45
C ALA A 68 -3.00 1.37 4.52
N VAL A 69 -4.22 0.94 4.86
CA VAL A 69 -5.02 1.54 5.95
C VAL A 69 -4.33 1.35 7.30
N ARG A 70 -3.77 0.16 7.55
CA ARG A 70 -3.01 -0.13 8.78
C ARG A 70 -1.78 0.77 8.93
N GLN A 71 -1.00 0.94 7.86
CA GLN A 71 0.16 1.83 7.83
C GLN A 71 -0.24 3.29 8.04
N GLN A 72 -1.34 3.75 7.43
CA GLN A 72 -1.87 5.09 7.65
C GLN A 72 -2.34 5.31 9.10
N ALA A 73 -2.99 4.33 9.70
CA ALA A 73 -3.39 4.37 11.11
C ALA A 73 -2.17 4.42 12.04
N ALA A 74 -1.14 3.60 11.79
CA ALA A 74 0.10 3.62 12.56
C ALA A 74 0.86 4.95 12.41
N ALA A 75 0.90 5.52 11.20
CA ALA A 75 1.50 6.84 10.96
C ALA A 75 0.75 7.97 11.69
N ARG A 76 -0.59 7.90 11.75
CA ARG A 76 -1.42 8.84 12.52
C ARG A 76 -1.32 8.68 14.04
N GLN A 77 -1.02 7.48 14.53
CA GLN A 77 -0.87 7.20 15.97
C GLN A 77 0.56 7.42 16.48
N ARG A 78 1.54 7.72 15.62
CA ARG A 78 2.86 8.17 16.08
C ARG A 78 2.72 9.55 16.75
N PRO A 79 2.97 9.70 18.06
CA PRO A 79 3.22 11.03 18.61
C PRO A 79 4.44 11.61 17.89
N ALA A 80 4.41 12.92 17.62
CA ALA A 80 5.52 13.58 16.92
C ALA A 80 6.86 13.25 17.59
N PRO A 81 7.92 12.93 16.82
CA PRO A 81 9.24 12.77 17.42
C PRO A 81 9.56 14.08 18.14
N LYS A 82 9.79 14.03 19.46
CA LYS A 82 10.30 15.17 20.21
C LYS A 82 11.57 15.62 19.50
N ALA A 83 11.53 16.80 18.89
CA ALA A 83 12.64 17.31 18.11
C ALA A 83 13.90 17.29 18.98
N PRO A 84 15.06 16.82 18.47
CA PRO A 84 16.31 17.07 19.16
C PRO A 84 16.45 18.59 19.29
N ALA A 85 16.53 19.07 20.52
CA ALA A 85 16.64 20.49 20.79
C ALA A 85 18.00 20.99 20.33
N SER A 86 18.09 21.36 19.05
CA SER A 86 19.22 22.07 18.47
C SER A 86 19.36 23.43 19.15
N LYS A 87 20.02 23.44 20.31
CA LYS A 87 20.58 24.64 20.91
C LYS A 87 21.61 25.21 19.94
N ALA A 88 21.18 26.16 19.13
CA ALA A 88 22.10 26.99 18.36
C ALA A 88 23.04 27.70 19.35
N PRO A 89 24.37 27.55 19.24
CA PRO A 89 25.29 28.42 19.92
C PRO A 89 25.28 29.77 19.20
N THR A 90 24.66 30.77 19.81
CA THR A 90 24.73 32.16 19.33
C THR A 90 26.18 32.63 19.31
N ALA A 91 26.79 32.67 18.12
CA ALA A 91 28.13 33.20 17.91
C ALA A 91 28.14 34.72 18.15
N LYS A 92 28.32 35.13 19.41
CA LYS A 92 28.68 36.51 19.73
C LYS A 92 30.04 36.80 19.10
N VAL A 93 30.10 37.84 18.27
CA VAL A 93 31.33 38.45 17.79
C VAL A 93 31.95 39.29 18.91
N PRO A 94 33.26 39.17 19.16
CA PRO A 94 34.05 40.27 19.70
C PRO A 94 35.32 40.53 18.86
N VAL A 95 35.51 41.79 18.52
CA VAL A 95 36.70 42.41 17.91
C VAL A 95 37.07 43.58 18.84
N PRO A 96 38.33 44.05 18.98
CA PRO A 96 39.66 43.44 18.78
C PRO A 96 40.56 43.55 20.05
N LYS A 97 41.79 43.01 20.02
CA LYS A 97 42.97 43.77 20.49
C LYS A 97 44.30 43.22 19.96
N ILE A 98 45.10 44.10 19.36
CA ILE A 98 46.48 43.85 18.89
C ILE A 98 47.45 44.12 20.05
N PRO A 99 48.48 43.28 20.24
CA PRO A 99 49.84 43.82 20.37
C PRO A 99 50.92 43.02 19.61
N VAL A 100 51.73 43.73 18.81
CA VAL A 100 53.14 43.39 18.45
C VAL A 100 54.07 43.68 19.65
N PRO A 101 55.40 43.34 19.66
CA PRO A 101 56.28 42.70 18.65
C PRO A 101 56.80 41.31 19.18
N LYS A 102 57.92 40.65 18.80
CA LYS A 102 59.21 40.98 18.14
C LYS A 102 59.81 39.76 17.39
N THR A 103 60.78 40.02 16.50
CA THR A 103 61.81 39.09 15.96
C THR A 103 62.85 38.71 17.03
N PRO A 104 63.51 37.54 16.97
CA PRO A 104 64.66 37.23 16.08
C PRO A 104 64.42 35.95 15.24
N ALA A 105 64.98 35.72 14.04
CA ALA A 105 66.38 35.77 13.57
C ALA A 105 67.23 34.55 14.00
N GLU A 106 67.23 33.53 13.13
CA GLU A 106 68.41 32.74 12.71
C GLU A 106 68.19 32.33 11.24
#